data_AF-A0A5J5F732-F1
#
_entry.id   AF-A0A5J5F732-F1
#
_cell.length_a   1.000
_cell.length_b   1.000
_cell.length_c   1.000
_cell.angle_alpha   90.00
_cell.angle_beta   90.00
_cell.angle_gamma   90.00
#
_symmetry.space_group_name_H-M   'P 1'
#
loop_
_entity.id
_entity.type
_entity.pdbx_description
1 polymer ?
#
loop_
_entity_poly.entity_id
_entity_poly.type
_entity_poly.pdbx_seq_one_letter_code
_entity_poly.pdbx_strand_id
1 'polypeptide(L)' 'MCRKTKCSNCSGATWIGCGAHISSVMDGIPKEQWCKCPRNGGEAYPPMGSSSCTIQ' A
#
# COMPACT_ATOMS: atom_id res chain seq x y z
N MET A 1 -6.70 6.36 -11.06
CA MET A 1 -7.20 5.01 -10.72
C MET A 1 -6.23 4.37 -9.74
N CYS A 2 -6.72 3.80 -8.63
CA CYS A 2 -5.84 3.13 -7.68
C CYS A 2 -5.51 1.73 -8.18
N ARG A 3 -4.25 1.30 -8.06
CA ARG A 3 -3.81 -0.05 -8.42
C ARG A 3 -3.04 -0.69 -7.28
N LYS A 4 -3.18 -2.01 -7.15
CA LYS A 4 -2.33 -2.86 -6.29
C LYS A 4 -0.92 -2.91 -6.91
N THR A 5 0.10 -2.78 -6.08
CA THR A 5 1.49 -3.04 -6.46
C THR A 5 2.25 -3.65 -5.29
N LYS A 6 3.49 -4.09 -5.50
CA LYS A 6 4.37 -4.59 -4.45
C LYS A 6 5.46 -3.57 -4.15
N CYS A 7 5.71 -3.39 -2.87
CA CYS A 7 6.84 -2.61 -2.40
C CYS A 7 8.11 -3.46 -2.52
N SER A 8 9.15 -2.92 -3.15
CA SER A 8 10.44 -3.60 -3.36
C SER A 8 11.27 -3.70 -2.08
N ASN A 9 11.03 -2.82 -1.11
CA ASN A 9 11.77 -2.81 0.17
C ASN A 9 11.22 -3.85 1.16
N CYS A 10 9.90 -3.84 1.40
CA CYS A 10 9.23 -4.72 2.35
C CYS A 10 8.68 -6.02 1.71
N SER A 11 8.70 -6.14 0.36
CA SER A 11 8.03 -7.19 -0.42
C SER A 11 6.50 -7.33 -0.20
N GLY A 12 5.93 -6.44 0.59
CA GLY A 12 4.51 -6.39 0.91
C GLY A 12 3.69 -5.73 -0.19
N ALA A 13 2.42 -6.09 -0.25
CA ALA A 13 1.43 -5.48 -1.10
C ALA A 13 1.13 -4.05 -0.61
N THR A 14 1.26 -3.11 -1.52
CA THR A 14 0.88 -1.71 -1.38
C THR A 14 -0.05 -1.34 -2.53
N TRP A 15 -0.42 -0.09 -2.60
CA TRP A 15 -1.24 0.47 -3.65
C TRP A 15 -0.62 1.78 -4.10
N ILE A 16 -0.97 2.21 -5.31
CA ILE A 16 -0.70 3.58 -5.75
C ILE A 16 -1.95 4.20 -6.34
N GLY A 17 -2.04 5.52 -6.24
CA GLY A 17 -3.15 6.30 -6.76
C GLY A 17 -3.59 7.40 -5.79
N CYS A 18 -4.83 7.84 -5.93
CA CYS A 18 -5.36 9.01 -5.22
C CYS A 18 -5.84 8.70 -3.78
N GLY A 19 -5.85 7.43 -3.36
CA GLY A 19 -6.33 6.99 -2.04
C GLY A 19 -7.84 6.74 -1.94
N ALA A 20 -8.64 7.31 -2.85
CA ALA A 20 -10.09 7.17 -2.85
C ALA A 20 -10.62 5.73 -3.05
N HIS A 21 -9.83 4.84 -3.65
CA HIS A 21 -10.25 3.44 -3.93
C HIS A 21 -9.37 2.40 -3.22
N ILE A 22 -8.64 2.82 -2.19
CA ILE A 22 -7.70 1.98 -1.43
C ILE A 22 -8.38 0.73 -0.85
N SER A 23 -9.61 0.89 -0.35
CA SER A 23 -10.42 -0.16 0.26
C SER A 23 -10.66 -1.28 -0.74
N SER A 24 -11.11 -0.96 -1.97
CA SER A 24 -11.35 -1.95 -3.02
C SER A 24 -10.09 -2.65 -3.50
N VAL A 25 -8.94 -1.96 -3.48
CA VAL A 25 -7.65 -2.55 -3.86
C VAL A 25 -7.14 -3.51 -2.78
N MET A 26 -7.36 -3.15 -1.50
CA MET A 26 -6.86 -3.89 -0.34
C MET A 26 -7.83 -4.97 0.16
N ASP A 27 -9.11 -4.94 -0.24
CA ASP A 27 -10.17 -5.85 0.20
C ASP A 27 -9.79 -7.33 0.06
N GLY A 28 -9.19 -7.70 -1.07
CA GLY A 28 -8.74 -9.07 -1.34
C GLY A 28 -7.34 -9.42 -0.83
N ILE A 29 -6.69 -8.54 -0.07
CA ILE A 29 -5.32 -8.75 0.41
C ILE A 29 -5.35 -8.86 1.94
N PRO A 30 -4.90 -9.98 2.52
CA PRO A 30 -4.82 -10.11 3.97
C PRO A 30 -3.83 -9.10 4.55
N LYS A 31 -4.12 -8.58 5.74
CA LYS A 31 -3.30 -7.55 6.42
C LYS A 31 -1.84 -7.99 6.63
N GLU A 32 -1.59 -9.29 6.72
CA GLU A 32 -0.25 -9.87 6.84
C GLU A 32 0.62 -9.64 5.60
N GLN A 33 -0.01 -9.56 4.43
CA GLN A 33 0.64 -9.27 3.16
C GLN A 33 0.75 -7.77 2.87
N TRP A 34 0.15 -6.89 3.68
CA TRP A 34 0.24 -5.45 3.47
C TRP A 34 1.66 -4.95 3.74
N CYS A 35 2.06 -3.86 3.06
CA CYS A 35 3.36 -3.30 3.33
C CYS A 35 3.46 -2.76 4.76
N LYS A 36 4.54 -3.18 5.43
CA LYS A 36 4.87 -2.84 6.81
C LYS A 36 5.88 -1.70 6.92
N CYS A 37 6.21 -1.03 5.81
CA CYS A 37 7.11 0.13 5.83
C CYS A 37 6.57 1.21 6.79
N PRO A 38 7.47 1.87 7.56
CA PRO A 38 7.08 2.94 8.47
C PRO A 38 6.40 4.07 7.69
N ARG A 39 5.20 4.47 8.13
CA ARG A 39 4.44 5.56 7.53
C ARG A 39 4.33 6.73 8.50
N ASN A 40 4.39 7.95 7.99
CA ASN A 40 4.27 9.18 8.78
C ASN A 40 2.79 9.63 8.97
N GLY A 41 1.84 8.69 9.03
CA GLY A 41 0.43 9.02 9.14
C GLY A 41 -0.41 7.83 9.61
N GLY A 42 -1.26 8.04 10.61
CA GLY A 42 -2.14 7.03 11.22
C GLY A 42 -3.31 6.62 10.32
N GLU A 43 -3.02 6.21 9.09
CA GLU A 43 -4.01 5.75 8.11
C GLU A 43 -4.35 4.27 8.37
N ALA A 44 -5.61 3.87 8.14
CA ALA A 44 -6.04 2.47 8.34
C ALA A 44 -5.40 1.47 7.35
N TYR A 45 -4.81 1.98 6.27
CA TYR A 45 -4.26 1.22 5.16
C TYR A 45 -2.74 1.47 5.02
N PRO A 46 -1.97 0.58 4.35
CA PRO A 46 -0.53 0.75 4.15
C PRO A 46 -0.23 2.02 3.33
N PRO A 47 0.97 2.59 3.47
CA PRO A 47 1.31 3.81 2.74
C PRO A 47 1.27 3.55 1.24
N MET A 48 0.90 4.57 0.47
CA MET A 48 1.10 4.55 -0.97
C MET A 48 2.57 4.32 -1.27
N GLY A 49 2.84 3.47 -2.27
CA GLY A 49 4.18 3.20 -2.76
C GLY A 49 5.04 4.46 -2.89
N SER A 50 4.59 5.46 -3.66
CA SER A 50 5.33 6.70 -3.88
C SER A 50 5.69 7.52 -2.63
N SER A 51 5.08 7.29 -1.47
CA SER A 51 5.27 8.12 -0.26
C SER A 51 6.30 7.56 0.73
N SER A 52 6.49 6.24 0.78
CA SER A 52 7.35 5.60 1.79
C SER A 52 8.03 4.32 1.30
N CYS A 53 7.64 3.76 0.14
CA CYS A 53 8.33 2.60 -0.41
C CYS A 53 8.46 2.58 -1.93
N THR A 54 9.69 2.41 -2.42
CA THR A 54 9.98 2.05 -3.82
C THR A 54 9.08 0.90 -4.28
N ILE A 55 8.22 1.19 -5.25
CA ILE A 55 7.39 0.21 -5.94
C ILE A 55 8.14 -0.39 -7.12
N GLN A 56 7.86 -1.66 -7.40
CA GLN A 56 8.21 -2.30 -8.66
C GLN A 56 7.14 -2.03 -9.74
#